data_AF-A0A4S8JV46-F1
#
_entry.id   AF-A0A4S8JV46-F1
#
_cell.length_a   1.000
_cell.length_b   1.000
_cell.length_c   1.000
_cell.angle_alpha   90.00
_cell.angle_beta   90.00
_cell.angle_gamma   90.00
#
_symmetry.space_group_name_H-M   'P 1'
#
loop_
_entity.id
_entity.type
_entity.pdbx_description
1 polymer ?
#
loop_
_entity_poly.entity_id
_entity_poly.type
_entity_poly.pdbx_seq_one_letter_code
_entity_poly.pdbx_strand_id
1 'polypeptide(L)'
;MPCLNLSTNVSLDGVDTSAILSEASKTVARLIGKPEAYVMIVLKGSVPMSFGGTEQPAAYGELVSIGGLNSDVNKKLSAAFTIPCCPN
;
A
#
# COMPACT_ATOMS: atom_id res chain seq x y z
N MET A 1 0.62 15.12 -5.68
CA MET A 1 0.63 14.76 -4.25
C MET A 1 -0.14 13.45 -4.04
N PRO A 2 0.47 12.28 -4.31
CA PRO A 2 -0.11 10.99 -3.95
C PRO A 2 -0.01 10.70 -2.44
N CYS A 3 -1.04 10.07 -1.88
CA CYS A 3 -1.04 9.54 -0.52
C CYS A 3 -1.54 8.10 -0.56
N LEU A 4 -0.74 7.15 -0.07
CA LEU A 4 -1.12 5.74 0.09
C LEU A 4 -1.30 5.41 1.56
N ASN A 5 -2.53 5.11 1.96
CA ASN A 5 -2.87 4.54 3.26
C ASN A 5 -2.89 3.02 3.18
N LEU A 6 -1.94 2.36 3.84
CA LEU A 6 -1.88 0.92 4.01
C LEU A 6 -2.27 0.55 5.44
N SER A 7 -3.20 -0.39 5.56
CA SER A 7 -3.58 -0.98 6.84
C SER A 7 -3.55 -2.50 6.71
N THR A 8 -3.14 -3.21 7.75
CA THR A 8 -3.18 -4.68 7.83
C THR A 8 -3.55 -5.14 9.24
N ASN A 9 -4.16 -6.32 9.35
CA ASN A 9 -4.41 -6.99 10.63
C ASN A 9 -3.19 -7.76 11.17
N VAL A 10 -2.12 -7.87 10.39
CA VAL A 10 -0.86 -8.50 10.82
C VAL A 10 -0.06 -7.52 11.69
N SER A 11 0.63 -8.05 12.71
CA SER A 11 1.57 -7.25 13.49
C SER A 11 2.80 -6.88 12.67
N LEU A 12 3.25 -5.64 12.83
CA LEU A 12 4.48 -5.14 12.21
C LEU A 12 5.69 -5.21 13.16
N ASP A 13 5.54 -5.86 14.31
CA ASP A 13 6.63 -6.02 15.27
C ASP A 13 7.78 -6.82 14.64
N GLY A 14 9.00 -6.27 14.71
CA GLY A 14 10.18 -6.88 14.11
C GLY A 14 10.25 -6.79 12.57
N VAL A 15 9.28 -6.14 11.93
CA VAL A 15 9.30 -5.87 10.48
C VAL A 15 10.06 -4.58 10.20
N ASP A 16 10.89 -4.58 9.16
CA ASP A 16 11.53 -3.35 8.67
C ASP A 16 10.51 -2.48 7.92
N THR A 17 9.76 -1.69 8.68
CA THR A 17 8.77 -0.75 8.14
C THR A 17 9.42 0.33 7.28
N SER A 18 10.69 0.68 7.50
CA SER A 18 11.38 1.70 6.70
C SER A 18 11.63 1.21 5.27
N ALA A 19 12.01 -0.06 5.11
CA ALA A 19 12.12 -0.69 3.79
C ALA A 19 10.78 -0.68 3.04
N ILE A 20 9.69 -1.08 3.71
CA ILE A 20 8.33 -1.07 3.13
C ILE A 20 7.93 0.34 2.70
N LEU A 21 8.12 1.34 3.57
CA LEU A 21 7.79 2.73 3.27
C LEU A 21 8.59 3.26 2.07
N SER A 22 9.89 2.96 2.00
CA SER A 22 10.75 3.39 0.90
C SER A 22 10.41 2.71 -0.43
N GLU A 23 10.08 1.43 -0.41
CA GLU A 23 9.68 0.71 -1.62
C GLU A 23 8.32 1.20 -2.13
N ALA A 24 7.36 1.38 -1.22
CA ALA A 24 6.04 1.89 -1.53
C ALA A 24 6.10 3.31 -2.11
N SER A 25 6.89 4.23 -1.51
CA SER A 25 7.03 5.61 -2.01
C SER A 25 7.60 5.65 -3.42
N LYS A 26 8.69 4.91 -3.68
CA LYS A 26 9.31 4.79 -5.01
C LYS A 26 8.35 4.20 -6.05
N THR A 27 7.60 3.18 -5.67
CA THR A 27 6.65 2.50 -6.56
C THR A 27 5.48 3.39 -6.92
N VAL A 28 4.88 4.07 -5.94
CA VAL A 28 3.81 5.06 -6.19
C VAL A 28 4.32 6.21 -7.07
N ALA A 29 5.50 6.76 -6.76
CA ALA A 29 6.11 7.84 -7.54
C ALA A 29 6.29 7.44 -9.02
N ARG A 30 6.89 6.26 -9.24
CA ARG A 30 7.14 5.70 -10.57
C ARG A 30 5.87 5.43 -11.36
N LEU A 31 4.85 4.84 -10.73
CA LEU A 31 3.63 4.42 -11.43
C LEU A 31 2.67 5.59 -11.73
N ILE A 32 2.58 6.58 -10.84
CA ILE A 32 1.76 7.78 -11.07
C ILE A 32 2.52 8.81 -11.92
N GLY A 33 3.86 8.74 -11.97
CA GLY A 33 4.68 9.70 -12.71
C GLY A 33 4.82 11.04 -12.00
N LYS A 34 4.86 11.05 -10.66
CA LYS A 34 5.07 12.25 -9.84
C LYS A 34 6.34 12.12 -9.01
N PRO A 35 7.04 13.22 -8.70
CA PRO A 35 8.23 13.16 -7.86
C PRO A 35 7.94 12.52 -6.50
N GLU A 36 8.85 11.66 -6.04
CA GLU A 36 8.73 10.96 -4.75
C GLU A 36 8.62 11.94 -3.58
N ALA A 37 9.23 13.12 -3.68
CA ALA A 37 9.11 14.19 -2.71
C ALA A 37 7.66 14.64 -2.41
N TYR A 38 6.70 14.32 -3.28
CA TYR A 38 5.28 14.61 -3.09
C TYR A 38 4.45 13.39 -2.68
N VAL A 39 5.08 12.25 -2.43
CA VAL A 39 4.42 10.99 -2.07
C VAL A 39 4.43 10.84 -0.56
N MET A 40 3.25 10.60 0.00
CA MET A 40 3.06 10.25 1.40
C MET A 40 2.64 8.78 1.49
N ILE A 41 3.25 8.03 2.40
CA ILE A 41 2.86 6.65 2.72
C ILE A 41 2.53 6.58 4.20
N VAL A 42 1.40 5.98 4.53
CA VAL A 42 0.99 5.68 5.90
C VAL A 42 0.86 4.16 6.01
N LEU A 43 1.52 3.55 6.99
CA LEU A 43 1.46 2.11 7.24
C LEU A 43 0.93 1.85 8.66
N LYS A 44 -0.14 1.06 8.77
CA LYS A 44 -0.79 0.71 10.03
C LYS A 44 -0.85 -0.81 10.16
N GLY A 45 -0.20 -1.34 11.19
CA GLY A 45 -0.29 -2.75 11.57
C GLY A 45 -1.35 -2.99 12.64
N SER A 46 -1.65 -4.26 12.90
CA SER A 46 -2.53 -4.69 14.01
C SER A 46 -3.91 -4.02 14.00
N VAL A 47 -4.42 -3.68 12.82
CA VAL A 47 -5.76 -3.09 12.66
C VAL A 47 -6.79 -4.23 12.53
N PRO A 48 -7.84 -4.30 13.37
CA PRO A 48 -8.88 -5.32 13.22
C PRO A 48 -9.50 -5.29 11.81
N MET A 49 -9.51 -6.43 11.12
CA MET A 49 -10.06 -6.57 9.76
C MET A 49 -10.75 -7.91 9.57
N SER A 50 -11.83 -7.88 8.79
CA SER A 50 -12.44 -9.07 8.21
C SER A 50 -12.52 -8.93 6.70
N PHE A 51 -12.09 -9.95 5.98
CA PHE A 51 -12.20 -10.05 4.52
C PHE A 51 -12.82 -11.39 4.15
N GLY A 52 -13.87 -11.36 3.32
CA GLY A 52 -14.63 -12.57 2.97
C GLY A 52 -15.29 -13.26 4.16
N GLY A 53 -15.54 -12.54 5.27
CA GLY A 53 -16.11 -13.10 6.51
C GLY A 53 -15.10 -13.79 7.42
N THR A 54 -13.80 -13.68 7.15
CA THR A 54 -12.73 -14.27 7.97
C THR A 54 -11.76 -13.20 8.47
N GLU A 55 -11.03 -13.48 9.55
CA GLU A 55 -9.98 -12.61 10.11
C GLU A 55 -8.57 -13.09 9.72
N GLN A 56 -8.44 -13.86 8.63
CA GLN A 56 -7.13 -14.27 8.10
C GLN A 56 -6.30 -13.04 7.68
N PRO A 57 -4.96 -13.17 7.55
CA PRO A 57 -4.11 -12.04 7.18
C PRO A 57 -4.59 -11.32 5.93
N ALA A 58 -4.84 -10.03 6.08
CA ALA A 58 -5.42 -9.17 5.06
C ALA A 58 -4.78 -7.79 5.12
N ALA A 59 -4.81 -7.09 3.98
CA ALA A 59 -4.41 -5.71 3.89
C ALA A 59 -5.40 -4.90 3.07
N TYR A 60 -5.54 -3.63 3.44
CA TYR A 60 -6.32 -2.63 2.74
C TYR A 60 -5.41 -1.49 2.32
N GLY A 61 -5.46 -1.13 1.04
CA GLY A 61 -4.72 -0.02 0.46
C GLY A 61 -5.67 1.00 -0.15
N GLU A 62 -5.59 2.24 0.33
CA GLU A 62 -6.28 3.39 -0.26
C GLU A 62 -5.24 4.35 -0.84
N LEU A 63 -5.35 4.64 -2.13
CA LEU A 63 -4.45 5.58 -2.81
C LEU A 63 -5.23 6.77 -3.35
N VAL A 64 -4.90 7.95 -2.86
CA VAL A 64 -5.51 9.21 -3.27
C VAL A 64 -4.46 10.08 -3.96
N SER A 65 -4.81 10.71 -5.08
CA SER A 65 -3.92 11.68 -5.74
C SER A 65 -4.71 12.74 -6.48
N ILE A 66 -4.21 13.98 -6.45
CA ILE A 66 -4.73 15.06 -7.31
C ILE A 66 -4.23 14.80 -8.75
N GLY A 67 -5.06 14.15 -9.57
CA GLY A 67 -4.74 13.75 -10.95
C GLY A 67 -3.74 12.59 -11.05
N GLY A 68 -3.55 12.04 -12.26
CA GLY A 68 -2.60 10.95 -12.53
C GLY A 68 -3.12 9.53 -12.25
N LEU A 69 -4.34 9.40 -11.72
CA LEU A 69 -5.04 8.11 -11.64
C LEU A 69 -5.90 7.91 -12.88
N ASN A 70 -5.75 6.77 -13.53
CA ASN A 70 -6.54 6.34 -14.69
C ASN A 70 -6.59 4.79 -14.72
N SER A 71 -7.33 4.20 -15.67
CA SER A 71 -7.51 2.74 -15.71
C SER A 71 -6.19 1.97 -15.76
N ASP A 72 -5.23 2.41 -16.56
CA ASP A 72 -3.95 1.70 -16.74
C ASP A 72 -3.03 1.86 -15.53
N VAL A 73 -2.96 3.07 -14.96
CA VAL A 73 -2.21 3.34 -13.72
C VAL A 73 -2.80 2.54 -12.56
N ASN A 74 -4.12 2.48 -12.44
CA ASN A 74 -4.80 1.72 -11.40
C ASN A 74 -4.50 0.22 -11.51
N LYS A 75 -4.52 -0.36 -12.71
CA LYS A 75 -4.14 -1.78 -12.93
C LYS A 75 -2.70 -2.06 -12.52
N LYS A 76 -1.77 -1.15 -12.86
CA LYS A 76 -0.34 -1.31 -12.50
C LYS A 76 -0.14 -1.18 -10.99
N LEU A 77 -0.83 -0.24 -10.34
CA LEU A 77 -0.77 -0.02 -8.90
C LEU A 77 -1.34 -1.21 -8.14
N SER A 78 -2.54 -1.68 -8.49
CA SER A 78 -3.13 -2.84 -7.82
C SER A 78 -2.23 -4.07 -7.98
N ALA A 79 -1.66 -4.31 -9.15
CA ALA A 79 -0.70 -5.40 -9.36
C ALA A 79 0.56 -5.26 -8.50
N ALA A 80 1.13 -4.05 -8.39
CA ALA A 80 2.34 -3.80 -7.62
C ALA A 80 2.16 -3.94 -6.10
N PHE A 81 0.96 -3.62 -5.59
CA PHE A 81 0.63 -3.71 -4.16
C PHE A 81 -0.14 -4.99 -3.79
N THR A 82 -0.43 -5.87 -4.75
CA THR A 82 -0.87 -7.25 -4.47
C THR A 82 0.35 -8.06 -4.06
N ILE A 83 0.88 -7.78 -2.87
CA ILE A 83 1.83 -8.64 -2.19
C ILE A 83 1.02 -9.76 -1.53
N PRO A 84 1.44 -11.04 -1.57
CA PRO A 84 0.80 -12.06 -0.77
C PRO A 84 0.98 -11.70 0.71
N CYS A 85 -0.05 -11.11 1.33
CA CYS A 85 -0.08 -10.83 2.77
C CYS A 85 -0.03 -12.10 3.63
N CYS A 86 -0.01 -13.29 3.01
CA CYS A 86 0.24 -14.57 3.65
C CYS A 86 1.48 -15.24 3.02
N PRO A 87 2.51 -15.59 3.79
CA PRO A 87 3.30 -16.76 3.45
C PRO A 87 2.40 -18.01 3.58
N ASN A 88 2.60 -19.00 2.71
CA ASN A 88 2.19 -20.38 3.02
C ASN A 88 2.92 -20.85 4.28
#